data_AF-R9NYZ4-F1
#
_entry.id   AF-R9NYZ4-F1
#
_cell.length_a   1.000
_cell.length_b   1.000
_cell.length_c   1.000
_cell.angle_alpha   90.00
_cell.angle_beta   90.00
_cell.angle_gamma   90.00
#
_symmetry.space_group_name_H-M   'P 1'
#
loop_
_entity.id
_entity.type
_entity.pdbx_description
1 polymer ?
#
loop_
_entity_poly.entity_id
_entity_poly.type
_entity_poly.pdbx_seq_one_letter_code
_entity_poly.pdbx_strand_id
1 'polypeptide(L)'
;MPKVVAESGEVARFLWSQIQDGGLHRELPLMYADNQHAWNSVLSTEGFDLVYSYYGSRRKYRRKDSATQAALQARNHFINFVEGRTSNPMPLEGDSDPHKWISEQIVERFARKQKEQQNYIALVSGARRRIWGKELGLGGSSGKRRPGHG
;
A
#
# COMPACT_ATOMS: atom_id res chain seq x y z
N MET A 1 15.05 -4.29 1.56
CA MET A 1 13.87 -3.61 1.00
C MET A 1 13.42 -4.33 -0.27
N PRO A 2 12.15 -4.76 -0.38
CA PRO A 2 11.59 -5.43 -1.56
C PRO A 2 11.53 -4.53 -2.80
N LYS A 3 11.67 -5.12 -3.99
CA LYS A 3 11.61 -4.40 -5.28
C LYS A 3 10.32 -3.58 -5.43
N VAL A 4 9.18 -4.12 -4.99
CA VAL A 4 7.89 -3.42 -5.07
C VAL A 4 7.83 -2.15 -4.23
N VAL A 5 8.54 -2.13 -3.10
CA VAL A 5 8.66 -0.95 -2.22
C VAL A 5 9.70 0.03 -2.79
N ALA A 6 10.78 -0.49 -3.37
CA ALA A 6 11.79 0.35 -4.02
C ALA A 6 11.22 1.14 -5.20
N GLU A 7 10.33 0.51 -5.98
CA GLU A 7 9.71 1.07 -7.18
C GLU A 7 8.41 1.84 -6.90
N SER A 8 7.93 1.87 -5.66
CA SER A 8 6.71 2.58 -5.30
C SER A 8 6.98 4.03 -4.85
N GLY A 9 5.91 4.72 -4.45
CA GLY A 9 5.97 6.10 -3.99
C GLY A 9 6.82 6.27 -2.74
N GLU A 10 7.23 7.52 -2.48
CA GLU A 10 8.09 7.88 -1.35
C GLU A 10 7.52 7.44 0.01
N VAL A 11 6.20 7.47 0.16
CA VAL A 11 5.52 7.06 1.40
C VAL A 11 5.76 5.60 1.75
N ALA A 12 5.75 4.69 0.78
CA ALA A 12 6.00 3.28 1.04
C ALA A 12 7.47 3.04 1.43
N ARG A 13 8.41 3.77 0.83
CA ARG A 13 9.83 3.73 1.21
C ARG A 13 10.07 4.28 2.62
N PHE A 14 9.40 5.38 2.97
CA PHE A 14 9.40 5.93 4.33
C PHE A 14 8.85 4.93 5.35
N LEU A 15 7.66 4.37 5.11
CA LEU A 15 7.07 3.38 6.01
C LEU A 15 7.96 2.15 6.18
N TRP A 16 8.61 1.71 5.09
CA TRP A 16 9.57 0.61 5.15
C TRP A 16 10.77 0.94 6.04
N SER A 17 11.36 2.14 5.92
CA SER A 17 12.50 2.51 6.76
C SER A 17 12.11 2.59 8.23
N GLN A 18 10.95 3.16 8.56
CA GLN A 18 10.47 3.21 9.95
C GLN A 18 10.28 1.82 10.56
N ILE A 19 9.80 0.84 9.79
CA ILE A 19 9.70 -0.54 10.26
C ILE A 19 11.09 -1.13 10.55
N GLN A 20 12.08 -0.82 9.72
CA GLN A 20 13.46 -1.26 9.99
C GLN A 20 14.04 -0.56 11.22
N ASP A 21 13.64 0.68 11.49
CA ASP A 21 14.01 1.45 12.68
C ASP A 21 13.22 1.03 13.94
N GLY A 22 12.31 0.05 13.81
CA GLY A 22 11.57 -0.53 14.95
C GLY A 22 10.21 0.10 15.24
N GLY A 23 9.61 0.81 14.27
CA GLY A 23 8.30 1.47 14.46
C GLY A 23 7.35 1.33 13.28
N LEU A 24 6.09 0.97 13.54
CA LEU A 24 5.01 1.10 12.57
C LEU A 24 4.22 2.40 12.82
N HIS A 25 4.16 3.27 11.81
CA HIS A 25 3.40 4.52 11.88
C HIS A 25 1.97 4.35 11.35
N ARG A 26 1.00 4.75 12.17
CA ARG A 26 -0.40 4.90 11.73
C ARG A 26 -0.59 6.25 11.06
N GLU A 27 -0.10 7.30 11.71
CA GLU A 27 -0.19 8.65 11.19
C GLU A 27 1.10 8.99 10.46
N LEU A 28 0.94 9.39 9.21
CA LEU A 28 2.01 9.81 8.35
C LEU A 28 2.43 11.25 8.71
N PRO A 29 3.72 11.59 8.56
CA PRO A 29 4.18 12.97 8.61
C PRO A 29 3.38 13.90 7.67
N LEU A 30 3.30 15.18 8.02
CA LEU A 30 2.50 16.17 7.29
C LEU A 30 2.80 16.23 5.78
N MET A 31 4.07 16.02 5.39
CA MET A 31 4.49 15.95 3.98
C MET A 31 3.86 14.81 3.17
N TYR A 32 3.27 13.83 3.85
CA TYR A 32 2.58 12.68 3.25
C TYR A 32 1.09 12.63 3.61
N ALA A 33 0.52 13.75 4.08
CA ALA A 33 -0.88 13.82 4.51
C ALA A 33 -1.86 13.38 3.42
N ASP A 34 -1.56 13.67 2.15
CA ASP A 34 -2.38 13.25 1.00
C ASP A 34 -2.51 11.72 0.87
N ASN A 35 -1.55 10.96 1.42
CA ASN A 35 -1.57 9.51 1.42
C ASN A 35 -2.19 8.90 2.69
N GLN A 36 -2.55 9.72 3.69
CA GLN A 36 -3.08 9.23 4.97
C GLN A 36 -4.35 8.39 4.79
N HIS A 37 -5.28 8.84 3.94
CA HIS A 37 -6.51 8.11 3.68
C HIS A 37 -6.25 6.74 3.04
N ALA A 38 -5.37 6.70 2.03
CA ALA A 38 -4.99 5.45 1.36
C ALA A 38 -4.29 4.49 2.33
N TRP A 39 -3.42 5.03 3.20
CA TRP A 39 -2.72 4.27 4.21
C TRP A 39 -3.69 3.67 5.26
N ASN A 40 -4.59 4.49 5.80
CA ASN A 40 -5.65 4.04 6.73
C ASN A 40 -6.54 2.96 6.09
N SER A 41 -6.84 3.08 4.80
CA SER A 41 -7.61 2.08 4.07
C SER A 41 -6.87 0.74 4.01
N VAL A 42 -5.56 0.74 3.72
CA VAL A 42 -4.77 -0.51 3.71
C VAL A 42 -4.64 -1.11 5.11
N LEU A 43 -4.40 -0.30 6.14
CA LEU A 43 -4.33 -0.76 7.53
C LEU A 43 -5.64 -1.43 7.98
N SER A 44 -6.78 -0.81 7.69
CA SER A 44 -8.10 -1.29 8.14
C SER A 44 -8.66 -2.45 7.33
N THR A 45 -8.21 -2.64 6.09
CA THR A 45 -8.65 -3.76 5.24
C THR A 45 -7.60 -4.87 5.23
N GLU A 46 -6.56 -4.71 4.44
CA GLU A 46 -5.56 -5.75 4.22
C GLU A 46 -4.68 -6.02 5.44
N GLY A 47 -4.41 -4.99 6.25
CA GLY A 47 -3.71 -5.17 7.52
C GLY A 47 -4.52 -6.01 8.49
N PHE A 48 -5.81 -5.71 8.61
CA PHE A 48 -6.73 -6.50 9.43
C PHE A 48 -6.81 -7.95 8.97
N ASP A 49 -7.00 -8.20 7.67
CA ASP A 49 -7.05 -9.55 7.10
C ASP A 49 -5.75 -10.32 7.33
N LEU A 50 -4.59 -9.67 7.21
CA LEU A 50 -3.29 -10.31 7.39
C LEU A 50 -3.05 -10.71 8.84
N VAL A 51 -3.40 -9.84 9.79
CA VAL A 51 -3.34 -10.13 11.23
C VAL A 51 -4.30 -11.24 11.61
N TYR A 52 -5.54 -11.21 11.09
CA TYR A 52 -6.51 -12.28 11.31
C TYR A 52 -6.06 -13.61 10.70
N SER A 53 -5.46 -13.60 9.51
CA SER A 53 -4.94 -14.82 8.89
C SER A 53 -3.77 -15.38 9.69
N TYR A 54 -2.81 -14.53 10.06
CA TYR A 54 -1.61 -14.95 10.79
C TYR A 54 -1.93 -15.51 12.18
N TYR A 55 -2.76 -14.81 12.96
CA TYR A 55 -3.12 -15.22 14.32
C TYR A 55 -4.34 -16.13 14.40
N GLY A 56 -5.25 -16.10 13.42
CA GLY A 56 -6.52 -16.86 13.42
C GLY A 56 -6.48 -18.19 12.66
N SER A 57 -5.59 -18.36 11.67
CA SER A 57 -5.43 -19.64 10.94
C SER A 57 -4.79 -20.74 11.82
N ARG A 58 -4.29 -20.36 13.00
CA ARG A 58 -3.76 -21.22 14.05
C ARG A 58 -4.88 -22.00 14.76
N ARG A 59 -5.59 -22.83 14.00
CA ARG A 59 -6.75 -23.65 14.38
C ARG A 59 -6.44 -24.82 15.34
N LYS A 60 -5.30 -24.77 16.05
CA LYS A 60 -4.79 -25.89 16.87
C LYS A 60 -4.36 -25.52 18.29
N TYR A 61 -4.60 -24.30 18.76
CA TYR A 61 -4.30 -24.00 20.15
C TYR A 61 -5.53 -24.28 21.01
N ARG A 62 -5.40 -25.18 21.99
CA ARG A 62 -6.46 -25.37 22.99
C ARG A 62 -6.59 -24.05 23.75
N ARG A 63 -7.82 -23.64 24.08
CA ARG A 63 -8.14 -22.37 24.78
C ARG A 63 -7.36 -22.08 26.08
N LYS A 64 -6.52 -22.99 26.56
CA LYS A 64 -5.70 -22.88 27.76
C LYS A 64 -4.19 -22.80 27.50
N ASP A 65 -3.74 -22.84 26.24
CA ASP A 65 -2.32 -22.77 25.92
C ASP A 65 -1.86 -21.30 25.94
N SER A 66 -0.79 -21.00 26.69
CA SER A 66 -0.20 -19.64 26.81
C SER A 66 0.09 -19.01 25.44
N ALA A 67 0.48 -19.82 24.46
CA ALA A 67 0.69 -19.40 23.08
C ALA A 67 -0.58 -18.85 22.39
N THR A 68 -1.77 -19.36 22.74
CA THR A 68 -3.05 -18.81 22.24
C THR A 68 -3.31 -17.43 22.80
N GLN A 69 -3.04 -17.23 24.09
CA GLN A 69 -3.28 -15.97 24.77
C GLN A 69 -2.33 -14.90 24.23
N ALA A 70 -1.05 -15.22 24.05
CA ALA A 70 -0.08 -14.34 23.41
C ALA A 70 -0.50 -13.96 21.98
N ALA A 71 -0.96 -14.92 21.17
CA ALA A 71 -1.46 -14.65 19.81
C ALA A 71 -2.71 -13.73 19.81
N LEU A 72 -3.63 -13.93 20.74
CA LEU A 72 -4.81 -13.08 20.89
C LEU A 72 -4.45 -11.68 21.37
N GLN A 73 -3.52 -11.55 22.31
CA GLN A 73 -3.01 -10.26 22.77
C GLN A 73 -2.32 -9.50 21.63
N ALA A 74 -1.46 -10.17 20.86
CA ALA A 74 -0.80 -9.61 19.69
C ALA A 74 -1.80 -9.12 18.62
N ARG A 75 -2.82 -9.94 18.32
CA ARG A 75 -3.92 -9.55 17.43
C ARG A 75 -4.66 -8.31 17.95
N ASN A 76 -5.06 -8.31 19.22
CA ASN A 76 -5.80 -7.20 19.80
C ASN A 76 -4.95 -5.91 19.85
N HIS A 77 -3.66 -6.04 20.12
CA HIS A 77 -2.72 -4.92 20.11
C HIS A 77 -2.70 -4.25 18.73
N PHE A 78 -2.57 -5.03 17.66
CA PHE A 78 -2.61 -4.51 16.29
C PHE A 78 -3.97 -3.87 15.94
N ILE A 79 -5.09 -4.50 16.31
CA ILE A 79 -6.43 -3.94 16.07
C ILE A 79 -6.56 -2.59 16.77
N ASN A 80 -6.17 -2.50 18.04
CA ASN A 80 -6.20 -1.26 18.79
C ASN A 80 -5.30 -0.20 18.17
N PHE A 81 -4.15 -0.58 17.61
CA PHE A 81 -3.30 0.32 16.83
C PHE A 81 -4.01 0.88 15.61
N VAL A 82 -4.58 0.04 14.75
CA VAL A 82 -5.32 0.50 13.56
C VAL A 82 -6.49 1.42 13.93
N GLU A 83 -7.20 1.08 15.01
CA GLU A 83 -8.31 1.88 15.56
C GLU A 83 -7.86 3.19 16.23
N GLY A 84 -6.56 3.41 16.43
CA GLY A 84 -6.03 4.62 17.07
C GLY A 84 -6.16 4.65 18.58
N ARG A 85 -6.31 3.49 19.21
CA ARG A 85 -6.44 3.33 20.67
C ARG A 85 -5.10 3.10 21.37
N THR A 86 -3.99 3.04 20.64
CA THR A 86 -2.63 2.84 21.17
C THR A 86 -1.66 3.87 20.61
N SER A 87 -0.41 3.83 21.08
CA SER A 87 0.64 4.77 20.69
C SER A 87 0.98 4.72 19.20
N ASN A 88 1.41 5.86 18.68
CA ASN A 88 1.94 6.02 17.33
C ASN A 88 3.36 6.63 17.44
N PRO A 89 4.44 5.96 16.98
CA PRO A 89 4.44 4.64 16.32
C PRO A 89 4.17 3.47 17.30
N MET A 90 3.74 2.34 16.73
CA MET A 90 3.72 1.06 17.44
C MET A 90 5.13 0.48 17.45
N PRO A 91 5.71 0.15 18.61
CA PRO A 91 7.05 -0.43 18.69
C PRO A 91 7.08 -1.85 18.10
N LEU A 92 8.19 -2.17 17.45
CA LEU A 92 8.48 -3.47 16.84
C LEU A 92 9.80 -4.03 17.43
N GLU A 93 9.78 -5.28 17.88
CA GLU A 93 10.90 -5.90 18.61
C GLU A 93 11.85 -6.70 17.70
N GLY A 94 12.80 -6.03 17.04
CA GLY A 94 13.85 -6.73 16.28
C GLY A 94 13.31 -7.64 15.16
N ASP A 95 14.20 -8.49 14.60
CA ASP A 95 13.90 -9.24 13.37
C ASP A 95 13.02 -10.47 13.55
N SER A 96 12.88 -10.97 14.78
CA SER A 96 12.06 -12.15 15.09
C SER A 96 10.63 -11.79 15.52
N ASP A 97 10.28 -10.51 15.56
CA ASP A 97 8.95 -10.05 15.95
C ASP A 97 7.93 -10.35 14.84
N PRO A 98 6.88 -11.15 15.11
CA PRO A 98 5.76 -11.34 14.21
C PRO A 98 5.12 -10.03 13.75
N HIS A 99 5.07 -9.00 14.60
CA HIS A 99 4.57 -7.68 14.23
C HIS A 99 5.44 -7.01 13.19
N LYS A 100 6.77 -7.18 13.23
CA LYS A 100 7.66 -6.65 12.20
C LYS A 100 7.35 -7.29 10.85
N TRP A 101 7.28 -8.62 10.80
CA TRP A 101 6.94 -9.35 9.57
C TRP A 101 5.56 -8.94 9.02
N ILE A 102 4.54 -8.85 9.88
CA ILE A 102 3.20 -8.39 9.51
C ILE A 102 3.26 -6.98 8.93
N SER A 103 3.98 -6.07 9.60
CA SER A 103 4.12 -4.67 9.21
C SER A 103 4.78 -4.54 7.83
N GLU A 104 5.84 -5.31 7.57
CA GLU A 104 6.50 -5.36 6.26
C GLU A 104 5.54 -5.80 5.16
N GLN A 105 4.74 -6.84 5.42
CA GLN A 105 3.74 -7.32 4.46
C GLN A 105 2.64 -6.28 4.17
N ILE A 106 2.25 -5.49 5.17
CA ILE A 106 1.28 -4.41 5.00
C ILE A 106 1.86 -3.30 4.13
N VAL A 107 3.13 -2.91 4.36
CA VAL A 107 3.78 -1.88 3.55
C VAL A 107 3.99 -2.34 2.11
N GLU A 108 4.33 -3.62 1.88
CA GLU A 108 4.38 -4.17 0.52
C GLU A 108 3.03 -4.12 -0.20
N ARG A 109 1.94 -4.39 0.51
CA ARG A 109 0.57 -4.28 -0.04
C ARG A 109 0.21 -2.85 -0.39
N PHE A 110 0.53 -1.92 0.49
CA PHE A 110 0.39 -0.49 0.23
C PHE A 110 1.19 -0.05 -1.01
N ALA A 111 2.45 -0.50 -1.11
CA ALA A 111 3.31 -0.23 -2.26
C ALA A 111 2.71 -0.76 -3.57
N ARG A 112 2.15 -1.97 -3.57
CA ARG A 112 1.44 -2.54 -4.74
C ARG A 112 0.25 -1.68 -5.14
N LYS A 113 -0.61 -1.29 -4.20
CA LYS A 113 -1.77 -0.43 -4.47
C LYS A 113 -1.37 0.93 -5.04
N GLN A 114 -0.32 1.54 -4.51
CA GLN A 114 0.20 2.80 -5.07
C GLN A 114 0.64 2.62 -6.53
N LYS A 115 1.37 1.54 -6.83
CA LYS A 115 1.83 1.24 -8.20
C LYS A 115 0.66 0.96 -9.15
N GLU A 116 -0.34 0.21 -8.71
CA GLU A 116 -1.57 -0.05 -9.48
C GLU A 116 -2.33 1.24 -9.79
N GLN A 117 -2.49 2.11 -8.79
CA GLN A 117 -3.14 3.41 -8.97
C GLN A 117 -2.38 4.30 -9.94
N GLN A 118 -1.04 4.36 -9.84
CA GLN A 118 -0.19 5.09 -10.78
C GLN A 118 -0.32 4.56 -12.21
N ASN A 119 -0.29 3.24 -12.38
CA ASN A 119 -0.47 2.61 -13.68
C ASN A 119 -1.85 2.92 -14.28
N TYR A 120 -2.91 2.87 -13.47
CA TYR A 120 -4.26 3.23 -13.90
C TYR A 120 -4.34 4.70 -14.35
N ILE A 121 -3.78 5.63 -13.58
CA ILE A 121 -3.72 7.05 -13.94
C ILE A 121 -2.94 7.25 -15.25
N ALA A 122 -1.82 6.57 -15.44
CA ALA A 122 -1.03 6.65 -16.66
C ALA A 122 -1.82 6.14 -17.88
N LEU A 123 -2.54 5.03 -17.74
CA LEU A 123 -3.40 4.45 -18.77
C LEU A 123 -4.55 5.40 -19.15
N VAL A 124 -5.27 5.93 -18.16
CA VAL A 124 -6.39 6.85 -18.39
C VAL A 124 -5.91 8.18 -18.97
N SER A 125 -4.80 8.71 -18.49
CA SER A 125 -4.18 9.94 -19.03
C SER A 125 -3.69 9.73 -20.47
N GLY A 126 -3.12 8.56 -20.79
CA GLY A 126 -2.74 8.19 -22.14
C GLY A 126 -3.92 7.96 -23.07
N ALA A 127 -5.02 7.41 -22.57
CA ALA A 127 -6.28 7.27 -23.31
C ALA A 127 -6.92 8.63 -23.58
N ARG A 128 -7.00 9.51 -22.57
CA ARG A 128 -7.49 10.88 -22.71
C ARG A 128 -6.68 11.71 -23.71
N ARG A 129 -5.34 11.64 -23.66
CA ARG A 129 -4.48 12.30 -24.65
C ARG A 129 -4.74 11.84 -26.08
N ARG A 130 -5.02 10.55 -26.30
CA ARG A 130 -5.37 10.00 -27.61
C ARG A 130 -6.75 10.45 -28.10
N ILE A 131 -7.72 10.56 -27.20
CA ILE A 131 -9.07 11.07 -27.52
C ILE A 131 -9.00 12.55 -27.90
N TRP A 132 -8.36 13.38 -27.07
CA TRP A 132 -8.18 14.79 -27.37
C TRP A 132 -7.33 15.03 -28.62
N GLY A 133 -6.30 14.23 -28.88
CA GLY A 133 -5.53 14.31 -30.12
C GLY A 133 -6.36 14.01 -31.39
N LYS A 134 -7.41 13.18 -31.28
CA LYS A 134 -8.37 12.93 -32.35
C LYS A 134 -9.40 14.06 -32.47
N GLU A 135 -9.91 14.58 -31.35
CA GLU A 135 -10.91 15.66 -31.32
C GLU A 135 -10.34 17.02 -31.76
N LEU A 136 -9.07 17.28 -31.47
CA LEU A 136 -8.37 18.52 -31.87
C LEU A 136 -7.84 18.48 -33.31
N GLY A 137 -8.18 17.45 -34.10
CA GLY A 137 -7.83 17.41 -35.52
C GLY A 137 -6.32 17.33 -35.83
N LEU A 138 -5.48 16.92 -34.88
CA LEU A 138 -4.04 16.72 -35.10
C LEU A 138 -3.73 15.41 -35.84
N GLY A 139 -4.76 14.71 -36.33
CA GLY A 139 -4.65 13.63 -37.30
C GLY A 139 -4.27 14.16 -38.68
N GLY A 140 -2.98 14.36 -38.88
CA GLY A 140 -2.28 14.48 -40.17
C GLY A 140 -3.14 14.81 -41.39
N SER A 141 -3.18 16.10 -41.74
CA SER A 141 -3.44 16.55 -43.11
C SER A 141 -2.29 16.07 -44.00
N SER A 142 -2.29 14.78 -44.35
CA SER A 142 -1.47 14.26 -45.44
C SER A 142 -2.11 14.75 -46.74
N GLY A 143 -1.59 15.87 -47.23
CA GLY A 143 -1.96 16.45 -48.52
C GLY A 143 -1.71 15.44 -49.63
N LYS A 144 -2.74 14.70 -50.02
CA LYS A 144 -2.79 13.96 -51.29
C LYS A 144 -3.00 15.01 -52.39
N ARG A 145 -1.89 15.62 -52.82
CA ARG A 145 -1.83 16.42 -54.05
C ARG A 145 -2.30 15.53 -55.20
N ARG A 146 -3.51 15.77 -55.70
CA ARG A 146 -3.93 15.31 -57.03
C ARG A 146 -3.04 16.00 -58.07
N PRO A 147 -2.34 15.29 -58.96
CA PRO A 147 -1.88 15.91 -60.18
C PRO A 147 -3.11 16.13 -61.07
N GLY A 148 -3.30 17.39 -61.50
CA GLY A 148 -4.32 17.79 -62.44
C GLY A 148 -4.03 17.25 -63.83
N HIS A 149 -5.11 17.09 -64.60
CA HIS A 149 -5.12 16.83 -66.03
C HIS A 149 -4.31 17.87 -66.81
N GLY A 150 -3.55 17.38 -67.78
CA GLY A 150 -3.02 18.08 -68.94
C GLY A 150 -2.82 17.04 -70.03
#